data_AF-A0A348DFP0-F1
#
_entry.id   AF-A0A348DFP0-F1
#
_cell.length_a   1.000
_cell.length_b   1.000
_cell.length_c   1.000
_cell.angle_alpha   90.00
_cell.angle_beta   90.00
_cell.angle_gamma   90.00
#
_symmetry.space_group_name_H-M   'P 1'
#
loop_
_entity.id
_entity.type
_entity.pdbx_description
1 polymer ?
#
loop_
_entity_poly.entity_id
_entity_poly.type
_entity_poly.pdbx_seq_one_letter_code
_entity_poly.pdbx_strand_id
1 'polypeptide(L)'
;MREERDDDPFNWCNWKYDSAGRLLEQDGTSPGKEQWRWDAAGNPLDNSLQQSVRHNRLTRLNGIQWSYDIHGRTTEKDNGQTRWHYRYDGEHRLTDVVAVPRDRNKPQTQASFRYDPLGRRISKTRQQTLGGRPVGKQVTTRFLWEGFRLLQEIHDDVPLTYVYSDAESYEPLARIDGTEDPDIFWFHCQPNGTPERMTDREGHIRWEGQNSAWGKLLHESIPQETGYAQNLRMQGQYLDRETGLHYNLFRYYDPDSARFTRQDPIGLAGGINLYAYAPNPLGGIDPLGLRKCSSSRKPEKVKSKSTGRTRPRNKNEEFALDHVIKHLENGTVIIKADQIGDPHFKGKGWSKVEQKMNGVIVHYMAKFDKHGRMTHVTDYKIKD
;
A
#
# COMPACT_ATOMS: atom_id res chain seq x y z
N MET A 1 -2.09 32.75 0.15
CA MET A 1 -2.96 31.60 0.49
C MET A 1 -2.53 31.12 1.86
N ARG A 2 -3.41 31.24 2.85
CA ARG A 2 -3.19 30.83 4.23
C ARG A 2 -4.06 29.60 4.40
N GLU A 3 -3.44 28.45 4.59
CA GLU A 3 -4.11 27.18 4.83
C GLU A 3 -4.51 27.17 6.32
N GLU A 4 -5.74 27.55 6.61
CA GLU A 4 -6.32 27.41 7.95
C GLU A 4 -6.88 25.99 8.07
N ARG A 5 -6.17 25.14 8.82
CA ARG A 5 -6.71 23.89 9.37
C ARG A 5 -7.60 24.24 10.56
N ASP A 6 -8.89 23.95 10.46
CA ASP A 6 -9.79 23.83 11.61
C ASP A 6 -10.08 22.34 11.92
N ASP A 7 -9.05 21.51 11.76
CA ASP A 7 -8.98 20.17 12.34
C ASP A 7 -7.91 20.26 13.44
N ASP A 8 -8.27 19.93 14.69
CA ASP A 8 -7.40 19.98 15.88
C ASP A 8 -5.92 19.68 15.54
N PRO A 9 -4.98 20.64 15.74
CA PRO A 9 -3.56 20.45 15.44
C PRO A 9 -2.89 19.33 16.26
N PHE A 10 -3.63 18.73 17.21
CA PHE A 10 -3.20 17.63 18.05
C PHE A 10 -3.84 16.27 17.69
N ASN A 11 -4.43 16.07 16.51
CA ASN A 11 -4.79 14.70 16.09
C ASN A 11 -3.54 13.80 16.07
N TRP A 12 -3.38 12.98 17.11
CA TRP A 12 -2.28 12.04 17.29
C TRP A 12 -2.79 10.62 17.07
N CYS A 13 -2.01 9.80 16.36
CA CYS A 13 -2.26 8.38 16.25
C CYS A 13 -1.08 7.62 16.86
N ASN A 14 -1.35 6.82 17.89
CA ASN A 14 -0.34 6.01 18.55
C ASN A 14 -0.35 4.59 18.00
N TRP A 15 0.82 4.08 17.64
CA TRP A 15 1.02 2.74 17.08
C TRP A 15 1.95 1.95 17.99
N LYS A 16 1.48 0.82 18.50
CA LYS A 16 2.31 -0.09 19.30
C LYS A 16 2.61 -1.35 18.52
N TYR A 17 3.85 -1.81 18.61
CA TYR A 17 4.32 -2.99 17.89
C TYR A 17 4.92 -4.00 18.85
N ASP A 18 4.92 -5.27 18.45
CA ASP A 18 5.73 -6.28 19.11
C ASP A 18 7.20 -6.22 18.67
N SER A 19 8.04 -7.06 19.27
CA SER A 19 9.47 -7.15 18.94
C SER A 19 9.75 -7.63 17.51
N ALA A 20 8.76 -8.22 16.83
CA ALA A 20 8.84 -8.63 15.43
C ALA A 20 8.32 -7.53 14.47
N GLY A 21 7.95 -6.35 14.99
CA GLY A 21 7.47 -5.22 14.20
C GLY A 21 6.01 -5.36 13.74
N ARG A 22 5.23 -6.26 14.33
CA ARG A 22 3.81 -6.46 14.01
C ARG A 22 2.95 -5.52 14.85
N LEU A 23 1.94 -4.92 14.24
CA LEU A 23 1.04 -3.98 14.90
C LEU A 23 0.25 -4.68 16.00
N LEU A 24 0.32 -4.19 17.24
CA LEU A 24 -0.47 -4.66 18.38
C LEU A 24 -1.65 -3.74 18.67
N GLU A 25 -1.49 -2.44 18.45
CA GLU A 25 -2.48 -1.44 18.84
C GLU A 25 -2.37 -0.20 17.96
N GLN A 26 -3.52 0.31 17.53
CA GLN A 26 -3.69 1.66 16.97
C GLN A 26 -4.68 2.41 17.85
N ASP A 27 -4.31 3.58 18.34
CA ASP A 27 -5.12 4.43 19.21
C ASP A 27 -5.13 5.88 18.71
N GLY A 28 -6.21 6.62 18.96
CA GLY A 28 -6.36 8.03 18.57
C GLY A 28 -7.01 8.31 17.21
N THR A 29 -7.52 7.30 16.50
CA THR A 29 -8.31 7.47 15.27
C THR A 29 -9.78 7.08 15.50
N SER A 30 -10.74 7.89 15.04
CA SER A 30 -12.14 7.45 14.95
C SER A 30 -12.25 6.22 14.03
N PRO A 31 -13.03 5.18 14.39
CA PRO A 31 -14.03 5.12 15.45
C PRO A 31 -13.51 4.57 16.80
N GLY A 32 -12.20 4.42 17.01
CA GLY A 32 -11.63 4.05 18.31
C GLY A 32 -10.35 3.24 18.23
N LYS A 33 -10.03 2.60 19.36
CA LYS A 33 -8.83 1.80 19.57
C LYS A 33 -8.93 0.43 18.90
N GLU A 34 -8.05 0.14 17.95
CA GLU A 34 -7.90 -1.20 17.36
C GLU A 34 -6.80 -1.99 18.07
N GLN A 35 -7.05 -3.27 18.36
CA GLN A 35 -6.08 -4.16 18.98
C GLN A 35 -5.93 -5.45 18.18
N TRP A 36 -4.69 -5.91 18.08
CA TRP A 36 -4.29 -7.04 17.28
C TRP A 36 -3.44 -8.01 18.09
N ARG A 37 -3.64 -9.29 17.83
CA ARG A 37 -2.88 -10.40 18.43
C ARG A 37 -2.45 -11.32 17.32
N TRP A 38 -1.22 -11.80 17.39
CA TRP A 38 -0.61 -12.60 16.35
C TRP A 38 -0.07 -13.91 16.90
N ASP A 39 -0.26 -15.01 16.18
CA ASP A 39 0.48 -16.24 16.45
C ASP A 39 1.95 -16.12 15.99
N ALA A 40 2.77 -17.12 16.26
CA ALA A 40 4.18 -17.11 15.86
C ALA A 40 4.39 -17.03 14.33
N ALA A 41 3.40 -17.46 13.53
CA ALA A 41 3.42 -17.40 12.07
C ALA A 41 2.84 -16.07 11.51
N GLY A 42 2.40 -15.15 12.37
CA GLY A 42 1.84 -13.86 11.95
C GLY A 42 0.39 -13.93 11.47
N ASN A 43 -0.40 -14.89 11.95
CA ASN A 43 -1.84 -14.89 11.73
C ASN A 43 -2.56 -14.15 12.87
N PRO A 44 -3.61 -13.36 12.57
CA PRO A 44 -4.39 -12.67 13.59
C PRO A 44 -5.19 -13.68 14.43
N LEU A 45 -5.37 -13.35 15.71
CA LEU A 45 -6.05 -14.19 16.70
C LEU A 45 -7.20 -13.44 17.39
N ASP A 46 -8.30 -14.15 17.62
CA ASP A 46 -9.54 -13.62 18.21
C ASP A 46 -9.46 -13.51 19.75
N ASN A 47 -8.77 -14.46 20.40
CA ASN A 47 -8.63 -14.50 21.86
C ASN A 47 -7.28 -15.07 22.30
N SER A 48 -6.96 -14.93 23.60
CA SER A 48 -5.71 -15.40 24.20
C SER A 48 -5.63 -16.93 24.36
N LEU A 49 -6.74 -17.66 24.21
CA LEU A 49 -6.78 -19.12 24.34
C LEU A 49 -6.36 -19.81 23.05
N GLN A 50 -6.54 -19.15 21.90
CA GLN A 50 -6.08 -19.66 20.61
C GLN A 50 -4.59 -19.35 20.42
N GLN A 51 -3.75 -20.38 20.36
CA GLN A 51 -2.30 -20.21 20.26
C GLN A 51 -1.79 -20.13 18.80
N SER A 52 -2.52 -20.69 17.84
CA SER A 52 -2.11 -20.71 16.44
C SER A 52 -3.26 -20.93 15.47
N VAL A 53 -3.03 -20.53 14.21
CA VAL A 53 -3.90 -20.83 13.09
C VAL A 53 -3.28 -21.98 12.27
N ARG A 54 -3.96 -23.13 12.24
CA ARG A 54 -3.48 -24.31 11.50
C ARG A 54 -3.38 -24.02 10.00
N HIS A 55 -2.26 -24.42 9.40
CA HIS A 55 -1.96 -24.25 7.97
C HIS A 55 -2.02 -22.79 7.49
N ASN A 56 -1.95 -21.80 8.39
CA ASN A 56 -2.24 -20.40 8.09
C ASN A 56 -3.64 -20.23 7.43
N ARG A 57 -4.63 -21.05 7.75
CA ARG A 57 -6.01 -20.91 7.24
C ARG A 57 -6.92 -20.42 8.35
N LEU A 58 -7.14 -19.10 8.40
CA LEU A 58 -7.94 -18.44 9.43
C LEU A 58 -9.42 -18.75 9.19
N THR A 59 -10.06 -19.48 10.10
CA THR A 59 -11.48 -19.86 9.97
C THR A 59 -12.42 -18.97 10.75
N ARG A 60 -11.92 -18.20 11.73
CA ARG A 60 -12.70 -17.27 12.54
C ARG A 60 -11.85 -16.14 13.11
N LEU A 61 -12.42 -14.93 13.17
CA LEU A 61 -11.84 -13.72 13.74
C LEU A 61 -12.95 -12.66 13.89
N ASN A 62 -13.05 -12.00 15.04
CA ASN A 62 -14.01 -10.93 15.32
C ASN A 62 -15.47 -11.28 14.98
N GLY A 63 -15.85 -12.54 15.20
CA GLY A 63 -17.19 -13.06 14.86
C GLY A 63 -17.43 -13.37 13.37
N ILE A 64 -16.48 -13.06 12.50
CA ILE A 64 -16.51 -13.43 11.07
C ILE A 64 -15.97 -14.85 10.91
N GLN A 65 -16.56 -15.61 10.00
CA GLN A 65 -16.17 -16.99 9.67
C GLN A 65 -15.71 -17.08 8.21
N TRP A 66 -14.69 -17.90 7.95
CA TRP A 66 -14.18 -18.17 6.62
C TRP A 66 -14.05 -19.66 6.36
N SER A 67 -14.32 -20.07 5.12
CA SER A 67 -14.09 -21.43 4.62
C SER A 67 -13.14 -21.41 3.44
N TYR A 68 -12.40 -22.51 3.26
CA TYR A 68 -11.40 -22.66 2.20
C TYR A 68 -11.63 -23.95 1.41
N ASP A 69 -11.26 -23.93 0.14
CA ASP A 69 -11.17 -25.15 -0.67
C ASP A 69 -9.87 -25.94 -0.41
N ILE A 70 -9.72 -27.05 -1.13
CA ILE A 70 -8.53 -27.92 -1.08
C ILE A 70 -7.24 -27.17 -1.47
N HIS A 71 -7.34 -26.16 -2.34
CA HIS A 71 -6.23 -25.32 -2.78
C HIS A 71 -5.93 -24.16 -1.82
N GLY A 72 -6.68 -24.04 -0.72
CA GLY A 72 -6.51 -22.99 0.27
C GLY A 72 -7.01 -21.62 -0.20
N ARG A 73 -7.94 -21.55 -1.15
CA ARG A 73 -8.62 -20.32 -1.54
C ARG A 73 -9.88 -20.15 -0.70
N THR A 74 -10.15 -18.94 -0.21
CA THR A 74 -11.37 -18.63 0.53
C THR A 74 -12.58 -18.82 -0.37
N THR A 75 -13.46 -19.75 -0.05
CA THR A 75 -14.71 -20.04 -0.79
C THR A 75 -15.94 -19.42 -0.15
N GLU A 76 -15.87 -19.11 1.14
CA GLU A 76 -16.95 -18.46 1.87
C GLU A 76 -16.40 -17.50 2.92
N LYS A 77 -17.12 -16.40 3.12
CA LYS A 77 -16.98 -15.48 4.27
C LYS A 77 -18.38 -15.20 4.81
N ASP A 78 -18.56 -15.20 6.12
CA ASP A 78 -19.83 -14.84 6.76
C ASP A 78 -19.56 -13.97 7.98
N ASN A 79 -20.08 -12.74 7.97
CA ASN A 79 -19.93 -11.80 9.08
C ASN A 79 -21.16 -11.74 10.00
N GLY A 80 -22.10 -12.68 9.85
CA GLY A 80 -23.36 -12.72 10.58
C GLY A 80 -24.48 -11.86 9.97
N GLN A 81 -24.15 -10.89 9.10
CA GLN A 81 -25.13 -10.06 8.39
C GLN A 81 -25.24 -10.41 6.91
N THR A 82 -24.12 -10.74 6.28
CA THR A 82 -24.02 -11.12 4.87
C THR A 82 -23.07 -12.31 4.75
N ARG A 83 -23.44 -13.24 3.89
CA ARG A 83 -22.62 -14.38 3.50
C ARG A 83 -22.15 -14.19 2.07
N TRP A 84 -20.85 -14.27 1.84
CA TRP A 84 -20.24 -14.20 0.51
C TRP A 84 -19.78 -15.58 0.08
N HIS A 85 -20.11 -15.94 -1.15
CA HIS A 85 -19.61 -17.15 -1.82
C HIS A 85 -18.67 -16.74 -2.94
N TYR A 86 -17.46 -17.31 -2.95
CA TYR A 86 -16.39 -16.98 -3.88
C TYR A 86 -16.13 -18.15 -4.84
N ARG A 87 -16.04 -17.87 -6.14
CA ARG A 87 -15.70 -18.86 -7.18
C ARG A 87 -14.43 -18.45 -7.91
N TYR A 88 -13.64 -19.45 -8.26
CA TYR A 88 -12.36 -19.28 -8.92
C TYR A 88 -12.26 -20.13 -10.19
N ASP A 89 -11.48 -19.67 -11.15
CA ASP A 89 -11.12 -20.44 -12.34
C ASP A 89 -9.96 -21.43 -12.08
N GLY A 90 -9.55 -22.13 -13.13
CA GLY A 90 -8.42 -23.06 -13.12
C GLY A 90 -7.05 -22.39 -12.94
N GLU A 91 -6.95 -21.07 -13.15
CA GLU A 91 -5.74 -20.27 -12.87
C GLU A 91 -5.81 -19.63 -11.46
N HIS A 92 -6.78 -20.06 -10.65
CA HIS A 92 -7.02 -19.59 -9.29
C HIS A 92 -7.36 -18.09 -9.18
N ARG A 93 -7.87 -17.47 -10.25
CA ARG A 93 -8.39 -16.09 -10.22
C ARG A 93 -9.85 -16.08 -9.79
N LEU A 94 -10.25 -15.10 -8.99
CA LEU A 94 -11.63 -14.96 -8.51
C LEU A 94 -12.52 -14.53 -9.68
N THR A 95 -13.48 -15.35 -10.09
CA THR A 95 -14.36 -15.04 -11.23
C THR A 95 -15.71 -14.52 -10.82
N ASP A 96 -16.24 -14.98 -9.69
CA ASP A 96 -17.59 -14.64 -9.23
C ASP A 96 -17.64 -14.53 -7.72
N VAL A 97 -18.43 -13.55 -7.24
CA VAL A 97 -18.80 -13.40 -5.85
C VAL A 97 -20.29 -13.19 -5.75
N VAL A 98 -20.94 -13.97 -4.88
CA VAL A 98 -22.36 -13.79 -4.54
C VAL A 98 -22.45 -13.38 -3.08
N ALA A 99 -22.87 -12.14 -2.84
CA ALA A 99 -23.18 -11.61 -1.51
C ALA A 99 -24.66 -11.83 -1.20
N VAL A 100 -24.93 -12.59 -0.16
CA VAL A 100 -26.26 -12.98 0.31
C VAL A 100 -26.54 -12.36 1.67
N PRO A 101 -27.28 -11.25 1.75
CA PRO A 101 -27.72 -10.70 3.03
C PRO A 101 -28.61 -11.68 3.80
N ARG A 102 -28.52 -11.66 5.13
CA ARG A 102 -29.43 -12.42 6.01
C ARG A 102 -30.85 -11.86 5.98
N ASP A 103 -30.97 -10.54 5.87
CA ASP A 103 -32.24 -9.86 5.66
C ASP A 103 -32.72 -10.10 4.22
N ARG A 104 -33.80 -10.88 4.09
CA ARG A 104 -34.38 -11.27 2.79
C ARG A 104 -35.00 -10.10 2.03
N ASN A 105 -35.23 -8.97 2.69
CA ASN A 105 -35.72 -7.75 2.04
C ASN A 105 -34.59 -6.98 1.35
N LYS A 106 -33.32 -7.32 1.64
CA LYS A 106 -32.16 -6.75 0.96
C LYS A 106 -31.80 -7.58 -0.27
N PRO A 107 -31.46 -6.95 -1.39
CA PRO A 107 -31.08 -7.66 -2.60
C PRO A 107 -29.76 -8.40 -2.44
N GLN A 108 -29.69 -9.61 -2.99
CA GLN A 108 -28.42 -10.29 -3.22
C GLN A 108 -27.63 -9.54 -4.29
N THR A 109 -26.30 -9.54 -4.17
CA THR A 109 -25.41 -8.91 -5.15
C THR A 109 -24.49 -9.95 -5.75
N GLN A 110 -24.50 -10.07 -7.07
CA GLN A 110 -23.54 -10.87 -7.82
C GLN A 110 -22.53 -9.94 -8.50
N ALA A 111 -21.25 -10.20 -8.27
CA ALA A 111 -20.14 -9.57 -8.99
C ALA A 111 -19.41 -10.63 -9.80
N SER A 112 -19.15 -10.35 -11.08
CA SER A 112 -18.36 -11.21 -11.97
C SER A 112 -17.16 -10.45 -12.52
N PHE A 113 -16.05 -11.14 -12.73
CA PHE A 113 -14.77 -10.56 -13.11
C PHE A 113 -14.19 -11.24 -14.35
N ARG A 114 -13.52 -10.46 -15.20
CA ARG A 114 -12.81 -10.96 -16.39
C ARG A 114 -11.37 -10.48 -16.36
N TYR A 115 -10.47 -11.32 -16.88
CA TYR A 115 -9.03 -11.09 -16.84
C TYR A 115 -8.44 -11.26 -18.23
N ASP A 116 -7.32 -10.57 -18.46
CA ASP A 116 -6.47 -10.85 -19.61
C ASP A 116 -5.48 -12.00 -19.33
N PRO A 117 -4.72 -12.47 -20.34
CA PRO A 117 -3.73 -13.54 -20.17
C PRO A 117 -2.58 -13.21 -19.22
N LEU A 118 -2.34 -11.93 -18.89
CA LEU A 118 -1.33 -11.52 -17.90
C LEU A 118 -1.89 -11.54 -16.47
N GLY A 119 -3.17 -11.88 -16.29
CA GLY A 119 -3.84 -11.94 -15.00
C GLY A 119 -4.41 -10.60 -14.54
N ARG A 120 -4.40 -9.56 -15.39
CA ARG A 120 -4.95 -8.25 -15.05
C ARG A 120 -6.45 -8.24 -15.27
N ARG A 121 -7.22 -7.75 -14.30
CA ARG A 121 -8.67 -7.61 -14.42
C ARG A 121 -9.01 -6.58 -15.48
N ILE A 122 -9.77 -6.96 -16.50
CA ILE A 122 -10.20 -6.09 -17.61
C ILE A 122 -11.64 -5.62 -17.47
N SER A 123 -12.47 -6.33 -16.69
CA SER A 123 -13.81 -5.86 -16.34
C SER A 123 -14.34 -6.44 -15.04
N LYS A 124 -15.29 -5.73 -14.43
CA LYS A 124 -16.20 -6.24 -13.41
C LYS A 124 -17.64 -5.92 -13.80
N THR A 125 -18.56 -6.82 -13.51
CA THR A 125 -20.00 -6.62 -13.73
C THR A 125 -20.77 -6.97 -12.48
N ARG A 126 -21.61 -6.04 -12.02
CA ARG A 126 -22.47 -6.15 -10.84
C ARG A 126 -23.93 -6.28 -11.25
N GLN A 127 -24.62 -7.26 -10.68
CA GLN A 127 -26.06 -7.46 -10.82
C GLN A 127 -26.67 -7.63 -9.42
N GLN A 128 -27.83 -7.01 -9.18
CA GLN A 128 -28.62 -7.26 -7.97
C GLN A 128 -29.89 -8.04 -8.27
N THR A 129 -30.29 -8.88 -7.33
CA THR A 129 -31.54 -9.65 -7.41
C THR A 129 -32.29 -9.66 -6.09
N LEU A 130 -33.61 -9.49 -6.14
CA LEU A 130 -34.51 -9.61 -4.99
C LEU A 130 -35.62 -10.61 -5.34
N GLY A 131 -35.86 -11.61 -4.49
CA GLY A 131 -36.84 -12.66 -4.77
C GLY A 131 -36.56 -13.43 -6.07
N GLY A 132 -35.29 -13.57 -6.46
CA GLY A 132 -34.86 -14.23 -7.71
C GLY A 132 -35.04 -13.39 -8.98
N ARG A 133 -35.51 -12.14 -8.89
CA ARG A 133 -35.67 -11.24 -10.03
C ARG A 133 -34.60 -10.14 -10.02
N PRO A 134 -34.05 -9.75 -11.18
CA PRO A 134 -33.14 -8.62 -11.28
C PRO A 134 -33.78 -7.33 -10.73
N VAL A 135 -33.00 -6.56 -9.97
CA VAL A 135 -33.37 -5.22 -9.50
C VAL A 135 -32.22 -4.25 -9.78
N GLY A 136 -32.56 -3.03 -10.17
CA GLY A 136 -31.57 -2.02 -10.59
C GLY A 136 -30.92 -2.33 -11.94
N LYS A 137 -30.09 -1.38 -12.40
CA LYS A 137 -29.29 -1.53 -13.64
C LYS A 137 -28.10 -2.45 -13.37
N GLN A 138 -27.77 -3.30 -14.34
CA GLN A 138 -26.48 -3.99 -14.37
C GLN A 138 -25.37 -2.96 -14.59
N VAL A 139 -24.37 -2.95 -13.72
CA VAL A 139 -23.25 -1.99 -13.81
C VAL A 139 -22.00 -2.74 -14.24
N THR A 140 -21.37 -2.30 -15.33
CA THR A 140 -20.09 -2.84 -15.80
C THR A 140 -19.04 -1.76 -15.79
N THR A 141 -17.92 -2.04 -15.12
CA THR A 141 -16.72 -1.20 -15.14
C THR A 141 -15.64 -1.93 -15.93
N ARG A 142 -15.02 -1.24 -16.90
CA ARG A 142 -13.85 -1.76 -17.63
C ARG A 142 -12.58 -1.16 -17.05
N PHE A 143 -11.47 -1.89 -17.16
CA PHE A 143 -10.18 -1.44 -16.62
C PHE A 143 -9.11 -1.44 -17.73
N LEU A 144 -8.31 -0.39 -17.76
CA LEU A 144 -7.14 -0.27 -18.62
C LEU A 144 -5.88 -0.17 -17.76
N TRP A 145 -4.77 -0.68 -18.29
CA TRP A 145 -3.55 -0.92 -17.53
C TRP A 145 -2.32 -0.36 -18.26
N GLU A 146 -1.44 0.28 -17.49
CA GLU A 146 -0.07 0.60 -17.89
C GLU A 146 0.85 -0.43 -17.24
N GLY A 147 1.34 -1.39 -18.03
CA GLY A 147 2.06 -2.54 -17.45
C GLY A 147 1.19 -3.28 -16.42
N PHE A 148 1.60 -3.27 -15.16
CA PHE A 148 0.87 -3.85 -14.01
C PHE A 148 0.30 -2.80 -13.05
N ARG A 149 0.18 -1.54 -13.49
CA ARG A 149 -0.43 -0.44 -12.75
C ARG A 149 -1.76 -0.05 -13.39
N LEU A 150 -2.79 0.12 -12.57
CA LEU A 150 -4.12 0.48 -13.06
C LEU A 150 -4.06 1.89 -13.66
N LEU A 151 -4.39 2.03 -14.94
CA LEU A 151 -4.34 3.33 -15.61
C LEU A 151 -5.71 4.01 -15.56
N GLN A 152 -6.76 3.27 -15.91
CA GLN A 152 -8.12 3.81 -15.97
C GLN A 152 -9.16 2.79 -15.50
N GLU A 153 -10.23 3.31 -14.92
CA GLU A 153 -11.53 2.63 -14.91
C GLU A 153 -12.51 3.38 -15.81
N ILE A 154 -13.39 2.65 -16.51
CA ILE A 154 -14.37 3.24 -17.43
C ILE A 154 -15.77 2.84 -16.97
N HIS A 155 -16.58 3.84 -16.60
CA HIS A 155 -17.97 3.71 -16.16
C HIS A 155 -18.88 4.38 -17.19
N ASP A 156 -19.81 3.63 -17.79
CA ASP A 156 -20.77 4.16 -18.79
C ASP A 156 -20.08 5.07 -19.85
N ASP A 157 -18.94 4.58 -20.38
CA ASP A 157 -18.05 5.25 -21.36
C ASP A 157 -17.27 6.49 -20.87
N VAL A 158 -17.42 6.89 -19.61
CA VAL A 158 -16.60 7.93 -18.98
C VAL A 158 -15.34 7.31 -18.37
N PRO A 159 -14.13 7.68 -18.84
CA PRO A 159 -12.88 7.20 -18.26
C PRO A 159 -12.51 8.02 -17.02
N LEU A 160 -12.04 7.33 -15.99
CA LEU A 160 -11.44 7.89 -14.79
C LEU A 160 -9.98 7.48 -14.82
N THR A 161 -9.10 8.44 -15.09
CA THR A 161 -7.68 8.22 -15.32
C THR A 161 -6.89 8.52 -14.06
N TYR A 162 -6.12 7.55 -13.58
CA TYR A 162 -5.26 7.73 -12.41
C TYR A 162 -3.87 8.22 -12.83
N VAL A 163 -3.40 9.25 -12.14
CA VAL A 163 -2.03 9.77 -12.23
C VAL A 163 -1.30 9.42 -10.94
N TYR A 164 -0.07 8.92 -11.05
CA TYR A 164 0.74 8.46 -9.93
C TYR A 164 1.92 9.39 -9.66
N SER A 165 2.47 9.34 -8.44
CA SER A 165 3.50 10.29 -7.99
C SER A 165 4.83 10.20 -8.73
N ASP A 166 5.16 9.03 -9.31
CA ASP A 166 6.30 8.82 -10.21
C ASP A 166 6.10 7.60 -11.14
N ALA A 167 7.09 7.28 -11.97
CA ALA A 167 7.00 6.20 -12.97
C ALA A 167 6.96 4.78 -12.37
N GLU A 168 7.52 4.56 -11.17
CA GLU A 168 7.60 3.24 -10.53
C GLU A 168 6.70 3.13 -9.28
N SER A 169 6.01 4.21 -8.92
CA SER A 169 5.16 4.33 -7.74
C SER A 169 3.73 3.88 -7.99
N TYR A 170 3.10 3.36 -6.95
CA TYR A 170 1.67 3.05 -6.92
C TYR A 170 0.88 4.03 -6.03
N GLU A 171 1.56 5.06 -5.50
CA GLU A 171 0.94 6.14 -4.74
C GLU A 171 0.20 7.08 -5.70
N PRO A 172 -1.13 7.26 -5.51
CA PRO A 172 -1.92 8.08 -6.39
C PRO A 172 -1.66 9.56 -6.13
N LEU A 173 -1.58 10.35 -7.19
CA LEU A 173 -1.37 11.80 -7.16
C LEU A 173 -2.65 12.54 -7.55
N ALA A 174 -3.29 12.15 -8.66
CA ALA A 174 -4.52 12.77 -9.13
C ALA A 174 -5.42 11.76 -9.86
N ARG A 175 -6.70 12.13 -10.03
CA ARG A 175 -7.68 11.45 -10.88
C ARG A 175 -8.27 12.46 -11.86
N ILE A 176 -8.36 12.09 -13.14
CA ILE A 176 -8.93 12.89 -14.21
C ILE A 176 -10.18 12.17 -14.70
N ASP A 177 -11.35 12.77 -14.50
CA ASP A 177 -12.64 12.19 -14.83
C ASP A 177 -13.16 12.81 -16.13
N GLY A 178 -13.37 11.98 -17.16
CA GLY A 178 -13.77 12.42 -18.49
C GLY A 178 -12.62 12.78 -19.43
N THR A 179 -12.97 13.16 -20.66
CA THR A 179 -12.01 13.54 -21.71
C THR A 179 -12.24 14.94 -22.27
N GLU A 180 -13.51 15.36 -22.37
CA GLU A 180 -13.90 16.70 -22.78
C GLU A 180 -14.25 17.50 -21.52
N ASP A 181 -13.54 18.62 -21.30
CA ASP A 181 -13.62 19.44 -20.08
C ASP A 181 -13.56 18.62 -18.77
N PRO A 182 -12.43 17.91 -18.53
CA PRO A 182 -12.37 16.93 -17.47
C PRO A 182 -12.30 17.58 -16.08
N ASP A 183 -12.98 16.96 -15.13
CA ASP A 183 -12.81 17.25 -13.72
C ASP A 183 -11.50 16.61 -13.21
N ILE A 184 -10.70 17.38 -12.49
CA ILE A 184 -9.43 16.91 -11.92
C ILE A 184 -9.53 16.94 -10.40
N PHE A 185 -9.15 15.82 -9.78
CA PHE A 185 -9.12 15.66 -8.34
C PHE A 185 -7.72 15.27 -7.86
N TRP A 186 -7.23 15.91 -6.80
CA TRP A 186 -5.91 15.63 -6.20
C TRP A 186 -6.06 14.77 -4.95
N PHE A 187 -5.21 13.75 -4.84
CA PHE A 187 -5.20 12.85 -3.69
C PHE A 187 -4.35 13.40 -2.55
N HIS A 188 -4.86 13.22 -1.33
CA HIS A 188 -4.11 13.40 -0.09
C HIS A 188 -4.04 12.04 0.60
N CYS A 189 -2.82 11.54 0.80
CA CYS A 189 -2.58 10.16 1.22
C CYS A 189 -1.85 10.05 2.56
N GLN A 190 -2.09 8.93 3.24
CA GLN A 190 -1.26 8.45 4.34
C GLN A 190 0.17 8.12 3.87
N PRO A 191 1.15 7.97 4.78
CA PRO A 191 2.52 7.59 4.42
C PRO A 191 2.67 6.27 3.65
N ASN A 192 1.68 5.36 3.74
CA ASN A 192 1.64 4.13 2.95
C ASN A 192 1.01 4.30 1.56
N GLY A 193 0.58 5.51 1.19
CA GLY A 193 -0.09 5.85 -0.07
C GLY A 193 -1.60 5.59 -0.08
N THR A 194 -2.22 5.27 1.05
CA THR A 194 -3.68 5.10 1.14
C THR A 194 -4.37 6.47 1.06
N PRO A 195 -5.32 6.70 0.13
CA PRO A 195 -6.09 7.94 0.08
C PRO A 195 -6.90 8.21 1.34
N GLU A 196 -6.82 9.44 1.86
CA GLU A 196 -7.65 9.97 2.96
C GLU A 196 -8.61 11.06 2.46
N ARG A 197 -8.18 11.90 1.51
CA ARG A 197 -9.02 12.95 0.91
C ARG A 197 -8.78 13.06 -0.59
N MET A 198 -9.78 13.61 -1.29
CA MET A 198 -9.64 14.17 -2.63
C MET A 198 -10.15 15.60 -2.65
N THR A 199 -9.41 16.50 -3.30
CA THR A 199 -9.82 17.90 -3.50
C THR A 199 -9.97 18.22 -4.98
N ASP A 200 -10.86 19.17 -5.31
CA ASP A 200 -10.93 19.74 -6.67
C ASP A 200 -9.87 20.83 -6.91
N ARG A 201 -9.97 21.52 -8.05
CA ARG A 201 -9.02 22.55 -8.48
C ARG A 201 -9.08 23.82 -7.62
N GLU A 202 -10.23 24.08 -7.03
CA GLU A 202 -10.50 25.18 -6.12
C GLU A 202 -10.07 24.85 -4.68
N GLY A 203 -9.71 23.60 -4.41
CA GLY A 203 -9.28 23.11 -3.11
C GLY A 203 -10.41 22.61 -2.21
N HIS A 204 -11.64 22.50 -2.71
CA HIS A 204 -12.76 21.96 -1.94
C HIS A 204 -12.63 20.44 -1.81
N ILE A 205 -13.01 19.92 -0.63
CA ILE A 205 -13.04 18.48 -0.38
C ILE A 205 -14.20 17.85 -1.16
N ARG A 206 -13.87 16.86 -1.98
CA ARG A 206 -14.79 16.11 -2.84
C ARG A 206 -15.02 14.69 -2.37
N TRP A 207 -14.06 14.15 -1.62
CA TRP A 207 -14.15 12.84 -0.99
C TRP A 207 -13.26 12.81 0.25
N GLU A 208 -13.73 12.14 1.29
CA GLU A 208 -12.94 11.81 2.48
C GLU A 208 -13.22 10.37 2.92
N GLY A 209 -12.16 9.65 3.29
CA GLY A 209 -12.23 8.27 3.75
C GLY A 209 -11.45 8.06 5.03
N GLN A 210 -12.10 7.49 6.04
CA GLN A 210 -11.45 7.04 7.27
C GLN A 210 -11.21 5.53 7.18
N ASN A 211 -9.95 5.13 7.27
CA ASN A 211 -9.52 3.74 7.09
C ASN A 211 -9.01 3.14 8.41
N SER A 212 -9.24 1.84 8.63
CA SER A 212 -8.57 1.07 9.67
C SER A 212 -7.07 0.96 9.40
N ALA A 213 -6.31 0.51 10.40
CA ALA A 213 -4.88 0.19 10.25
C ALA A 213 -4.59 -0.69 9.02
N TRP A 214 -5.51 -1.61 8.72
CA TRP A 214 -5.35 -2.61 7.66
C TRP A 214 -6.14 -2.27 6.40
N GLY A 215 -6.51 -0.99 6.24
CA GLY A 215 -7.08 -0.42 5.03
C GLY A 215 -8.59 -0.62 4.85
N LYS A 216 -9.30 -1.15 5.84
CA LYS A 216 -10.77 -1.24 5.77
C LYS A 216 -11.34 0.18 5.79
N LEU A 217 -12.15 0.54 4.81
CA LEU A 217 -12.90 1.80 4.85
C LEU A 217 -13.97 1.72 5.94
N LEU A 218 -13.81 2.50 7.01
CA LEU A 218 -14.70 2.54 8.17
C LEU A 218 -15.79 3.59 7.98
N HIS A 219 -15.43 4.74 7.44
CA HIS A 219 -16.34 5.83 7.11
C HIS A 219 -15.95 6.48 5.79
N GLU A 220 -16.94 6.92 5.05
CA GLU A 220 -16.79 7.64 3.79
C GLU A 220 -17.74 8.83 3.78
N SER A 221 -17.19 10.00 3.45
CA SER A 221 -17.92 11.24 3.28
C SER A 221 -17.70 11.76 1.86
N ILE A 222 -18.79 12.16 1.20
CA ILE A 222 -18.79 12.74 -0.14
C ILE A 222 -19.55 14.07 -0.03
N PRO A 223 -18.88 15.16 0.38
CA PRO A 223 -19.55 16.43 0.68
C PRO A 223 -20.32 17.00 -0.52
N GLN A 224 -19.83 16.74 -1.73
CA GLN A 224 -20.51 17.05 -2.97
C GLN A 224 -20.25 15.92 -3.95
N GLU A 225 -21.33 15.38 -4.56
CA GLU A 225 -21.22 14.26 -5.48
C GLU A 225 -20.30 14.59 -6.66
N THR A 226 -19.27 13.77 -6.85
CA THR A 226 -18.35 13.79 -8.00
C THR A 226 -18.85 12.88 -9.13
N GLY A 227 -20.05 12.32 -9.01
CA GLY A 227 -20.61 11.29 -9.89
C GLY A 227 -19.99 9.89 -9.70
N TYR A 228 -18.72 9.79 -9.29
CA TYR A 228 -18.00 8.51 -9.19
C TYR A 228 -17.29 8.30 -7.85
N ALA A 229 -17.54 7.14 -7.26
CA ALA A 229 -16.91 6.72 -6.02
C ALA A 229 -15.38 6.57 -6.15
N GLN A 230 -14.64 6.90 -5.09
CA GLN A 230 -13.22 6.57 -5.00
C GLN A 230 -13.00 5.17 -4.41
N ASN A 231 -12.23 4.36 -5.14
CA ASN A 231 -11.98 2.95 -4.85
C ASN A 231 -10.50 2.59 -4.63
N LEU A 232 -9.51 3.45 -4.91
CA LEU A 232 -8.12 3.10 -4.56
C LEU A 232 -7.94 2.99 -3.04
N ARG A 233 -7.12 2.03 -2.61
CA ARG A 233 -6.80 1.78 -1.19
C ARG A 233 -5.29 1.88 -0.99
N MET A 234 -4.69 1.00 -0.19
CA MET A 234 -3.23 0.90 -0.11
C MET A 234 -2.62 0.72 -1.50
N GLN A 235 -1.35 1.09 -1.68
CA GLN A 235 -0.68 1.06 -2.98
C GLN A 235 -0.87 -0.27 -3.73
N GLY A 236 -1.42 -0.19 -4.95
CA GLY A 236 -1.76 -1.33 -5.82
C GLY A 236 -3.15 -1.93 -5.60
N GLN A 237 -3.91 -1.45 -4.61
CA GLN A 237 -5.20 -2.00 -4.23
C GLN A 237 -6.39 -1.19 -4.75
N TYR A 238 -7.45 -1.91 -5.14
CA TYR A 238 -8.72 -1.36 -5.59
C TYR A 238 -9.88 -2.00 -4.81
N LEU A 239 -10.72 -1.21 -4.13
CA LEU A 239 -11.90 -1.70 -3.41
C LEU A 239 -13.01 -2.14 -4.37
N ASP A 240 -13.38 -3.40 -4.29
CA ASP A 240 -14.64 -3.90 -4.83
C ASP A 240 -15.74 -3.81 -3.79
N ARG A 241 -16.49 -2.70 -3.84
CA ARG A 241 -17.59 -2.39 -2.90
C ARG A 241 -18.62 -3.51 -2.80
N GLU A 242 -18.83 -4.27 -3.86
CA GLU A 242 -19.75 -5.40 -3.93
C GLU A 242 -19.35 -6.57 -3.03
N THR A 243 -18.06 -6.69 -2.74
CA THR A 243 -17.46 -7.83 -2.05
C THR A 243 -16.80 -7.44 -0.73
N GLY A 244 -16.43 -6.17 -0.58
CA GLY A 244 -15.60 -5.66 0.51
C GLY A 244 -14.12 -6.06 0.40
N LEU A 245 -13.73 -6.84 -0.62
CA LEU A 245 -12.35 -7.19 -0.88
C LEU A 245 -11.65 -6.08 -1.64
N HIS A 246 -10.33 -6.02 -1.49
CA HIS A 246 -9.48 -5.20 -2.32
C HIS A 246 -8.83 -6.08 -3.38
N TYR A 247 -9.11 -5.82 -4.65
CA TYR A 247 -8.37 -6.40 -5.75
C TYR A 247 -6.93 -5.89 -5.72
N ASN A 248 -5.96 -6.80 -5.65
CA ASN A 248 -4.53 -6.52 -5.57
C ASN A 248 -3.78 -7.38 -6.60
N LEU A 249 -4.11 -7.12 -7.87
CA LEU A 249 -3.55 -7.76 -9.07
C LEU A 249 -3.61 -9.30 -9.05
N PHE A 250 -2.57 -9.97 -8.55
CA PHE A 250 -2.50 -11.44 -8.52
C PHE A 250 -3.26 -12.07 -7.35
N ARG A 251 -3.67 -11.27 -6.36
CA ARG A 251 -4.43 -11.72 -5.19
C ARG A 251 -5.57 -10.76 -4.86
N TYR A 252 -6.52 -11.25 -4.06
CA TYR A 252 -7.52 -10.41 -3.41
C TYR A 252 -7.17 -10.31 -1.93
N TYR A 253 -7.18 -9.09 -1.41
CA TYR A 253 -6.94 -8.79 0.00
C TYR A 253 -8.26 -8.58 0.73
N ASP A 254 -8.42 -9.25 1.86
CA ASP A 254 -9.56 -9.11 2.76
C ASP A 254 -9.17 -8.21 3.95
N PRO A 255 -9.62 -6.95 3.98
CA PRO A 255 -9.27 -6.02 5.05
C PRO A 255 -9.86 -6.43 6.41
N ASP A 256 -10.88 -7.28 6.45
CA ASP A 256 -11.46 -7.77 7.72
C ASP A 256 -10.55 -8.78 8.43
N SER A 257 -9.72 -9.51 7.67
CA SER A 257 -8.74 -10.46 8.23
C SER A 257 -7.30 -9.98 8.08
N ALA A 258 -7.08 -8.80 7.50
CA ALA A 258 -5.76 -8.24 7.17
C ALA A 258 -4.88 -9.17 6.32
N ARG A 259 -5.49 -9.98 5.44
CA ARG A 259 -4.83 -11.10 4.74
C ARG A 259 -5.31 -11.25 3.31
N PHE A 260 -4.52 -11.94 2.50
CA PHE A 260 -4.98 -12.38 1.18
C PHE A 260 -5.97 -13.54 1.29
N THR A 261 -6.89 -13.65 0.32
CA THR A 261 -7.90 -14.72 0.25
C THR A 261 -7.37 -16.03 -0.33
N ARG A 262 -6.11 -16.06 -0.77
CA ARG A 262 -5.43 -17.24 -1.30
C ARG A 262 -3.95 -17.24 -0.92
N GLN A 263 -3.33 -18.42 -1.01
CA GLN A 263 -1.89 -18.57 -0.88
C GLN A 263 -1.14 -17.81 -1.98
N ASP A 264 0.05 -17.34 -1.63
CA ASP A 264 0.99 -16.68 -2.52
C ASP A 264 1.32 -17.55 -3.75
N PRO A 265 1.05 -17.08 -4.99
CA PRO A 265 1.39 -17.82 -6.20
C PRO A 265 2.89 -18.10 -6.35
N ILE A 266 3.77 -17.27 -5.79
CA ILE A 266 5.22 -17.50 -5.80
C ILE A 266 5.70 -18.30 -4.57
N GLY A 267 4.77 -18.80 -3.76
CA GLY A 267 5.05 -19.67 -2.62
C GLY A 267 5.96 -19.00 -1.59
N LEU A 268 6.94 -19.77 -1.10
CA LEU A 268 7.85 -19.31 -0.03
C LEU A 268 8.76 -18.15 -0.45
N ALA A 269 8.85 -17.82 -1.73
CA ALA A 269 9.56 -16.63 -2.21
C ALA A 269 8.87 -15.32 -1.79
N GLY A 270 7.55 -15.34 -1.54
CA GLY A 270 6.79 -14.22 -0.97
C GLY A 270 6.87 -14.15 0.56
N GLY A 271 7.13 -15.29 1.21
CA GLY A 271 7.34 -15.40 2.66
C GLY A 271 6.82 -16.71 3.24
N ILE A 272 7.08 -16.94 4.53
CA ILE A 272 6.68 -18.18 5.23
C ILE A 272 5.16 -18.27 5.49
N ASN A 273 4.49 -17.12 5.62
CA ASN A 273 3.04 -17.06 5.73
C ASN A 273 2.45 -16.66 4.39
N LEU A 274 1.93 -17.64 3.66
CA LEU A 274 1.45 -17.49 2.28
C LEU A 274 0.21 -16.60 2.13
N TYR A 275 -0.43 -16.21 3.23
CA TYR A 275 -1.61 -15.32 3.21
C TYR A 275 -1.30 -13.91 3.74
N ALA A 276 -0.09 -13.67 4.23
CA ALA A 276 0.26 -12.38 4.83
C ALA A 276 0.36 -11.27 3.76
N TYR A 277 -0.12 -10.08 4.09
CA TYR A 277 0.08 -8.87 3.29
C TYR A 277 1.44 -8.24 3.58
N ALA A 278 1.57 -7.56 4.71
CA ALA A 278 2.80 -6.96 5.19
C ALA A 278 2.87 -7.03 6.73
N PRO A 279 4.06 -7.09 7.36
CA PRO A 279 4.19 -7.08 8.81
C PRO A 279 3.65 -5.82 9.47
N ASN A 280 3.77 -4.69 8.76
CA ASN A 280 3.33 -3.37 9.21
C ASN A 280 2.63 -2.66 8.03
N PRO A 281 1.36 -2.25 8.18
CA PRO A 281 0.58 -1.64 7.09
C PRO A 281 0.95 -0.17 6.83
N LEU A 282 1.67 0.51 7.72
CA LEU A 282 2.15 1.89 7.50
C LEU A 282 3.44 1.94 6.66
N GLY A 283 4.34 0.99 6.88
CA GLY A 283 5.67 0.98 6.25
C GLY A 283 5.83 -0.03 5.11
N GLY A 284 4.91 -0.99 5.00
CA GLY A 284 4.96 -2.07 4.03
C GLY A 284 3.80 -2.01 3.03
N ILE A 285 4.12 -2.15 1.76
CA ILE A 285 3.15 -2.26 0.66
C ILE A 285 3.41 -3.54 -0.14
N ASP A 286 2.41 -4.06 -0.84
CA ASP A 286 2.58 -5.17 -1.81
C ASP A 286 1.74 -4.87 -3.06
N PRO A 287 2.25 -4.01 -3.98
CA PRO A 287 1.46 -3.50 -5.10
C PRO A 287 1.04 -4.54 -6.14
N LEU A 288 1.75 -5.68 -6.19
CA LEU A 288 1.43 -6.78 -7.10
C LEU A 288 0.64 -7.89 -6.39
N GLY A 289 0.56 -7.85 -5.06
CA GLY A 289 0.07 -9.00 -4.30
C GLY A 289 0.96 -10.22 -4.49
N LEU A 290 2.29 -10.07 -4.47
CA LEU A 290 3.26 -11.19 -4.56
C LEU A 290 4.39 -11.07 -3.54
N ARG A 291 4.85 -9.86 -3.23
CA ARG A 291 5.94 -9.65 -2.31
C ARG A 291 5.94 -8.25 -1.76
N LYS A 292 5.90 -8.14 -0.43
CA LYS A 292 6.04 -6.88 0.29
C LYS A 292 7.33 -6.13 -0.05
N CYS A 293 7.22 -4.82 -0.19
CA CYS A 293 8.31 -3.85 -0.27
C CYS A 293 8.05 -2.68 0.70
N SER A 294 9.07 -1.84 0.92
CA SER A 294 8.93 -0.66 1.78
C SER A 294 8.16 0.44 1.05
N SER A 295 7.20 1.10 1.73
CA SER A 295 6.49 2.28 1.22
C SER A 295 7.40 3.50 1.09
N SER A 296 8.51 3.54 1.84
CA SER A 296 9.43 4.66 1.79
C SER A 296 10.12 4.75 0.43
N ARG A 297 10.05 5.95 -0.16
CA ARG A 297 10.96 6.42 -1.22
C ARG A 297 12.38 6.10 -0.77
N LYS A 298 12.95 5.01 -1.25
CA LYS A 298 14.40 4.89 -1.25
C LYS A 298 14.86 5.89 -2.29
N PRO A 299 15.64 6.93 -1.94
CA PRO A 299 16.25 7.76 -2.96
C PRO A 299 16.96 6.82 -3.93
N GLU A 300 16.63 6.96 -5.20
CA GLU A 300 17.16 6.12 -6.25
C GLU A 300 18.68 6.18 -6.16
N LYS A 301 19.32 5.05 -5.82
CA LYS A 301 20.78 4.94 -5.91
C LYS A 301 21.11 4.88 -7.39
N VAL A 302 21.24 6.04 -8.02
CA VAL A 302 21.78 6.17 -9.36
C VAL A 302 23.15 5.51 -9.35
N LYS A 303 23.29 4.38 -10.04
CA LYS A 303 24.57 3.69 -10.19
C LYS A 303 25.49 4.57 -11.04
N SER A 304 26.27 5.45 -10.41
CA SER A 304 27.43 6.02 -11.06
C SER A 304 28.46 4.89 -11.23
N LYS A 305 29.00 4.73 -12.44
CA LYS A 305 30.19 3.91 -12.66
C LYS A 305 31.31 4.55 -11.86
N SER A 306 31.63 4.03 -10.68
CA SER A 306 32.72 4.54 -9.86
C SER A 306 33.53 3.40 -9.26
N THR A 307 34.82 3.67 -9.10
CA THR A 307 35.92 2.73 -8.83
C THR A 307 36.03 2.29 -7.36
N GLY A 308 34.95 2.34 -6.58
CA GLY A 308 34.94 2.04 -5.14
C GLY A 308 33.84 1.08 -4.73
N ARG A 309 34.05 0.34 -3.63
CA ARG A 309 33.15 -0.73 -3.19
C ARG A 309 32.06 -0.21 -2.25
N THR A 310 30.81 -0.58 -2.54
CA THR A 310 29.62 -0.14 -1.78
C THR A 310 29.00 -1.23 -0.90
N ARG A 311 29.51 -2.47 -0.97
CA ARG A 311 29.06 -3.60 -0.14
C ARG A 311 30.13 -3.95 0.89
N PRO A 312 29.82 -3.94 2.21
CA PRO A 312 30.78 -4.31 3.25
C PRO A 312 31.13 -5.81 3.22
N ARG A 313 32.34 -6.17 3.63
CA ARG A 313 32.88 -7.55 3.73
C ARG A 313 32.91 -8.06 5.17
N ASN A 314 32.90 -7.16 6.14
CA ASN A 314 33.00 -7.49 7.56
C ASN A 314 32.17 -6.51 8.39
N LYS A 315 31.98 -6.84 9.68
CA LYS A 315 31.19 -6.04 10.61
C LYS A 315 31.74 -4.63 10.82
N ASN A 316 33.05 -4.41 10.66
CA ASN A 316 33.66 -3.09 10.83
C ASN A 316 33.30 -2.17 9.67
N GLU A 317 33.28 -2.68 8.45
CA GLU A 317 32.86 -1.95 7.25
C GLU A 317 31.35 -1.67 7.25
N GLU A 318 30.55 -2.61 7.75
CA GLU A 318 29.10 -2.43 7.92
C GLU A 318 28.80 -1.34 8.95
N PHE A 319 29.47 -1.38 10.10
CA PHE A 319 29.38 -0.34 11.12
C PHE A 319 29.82 1.03 10.58
N ALA A 320 30.94 1.10 9.87
CA ALA A 320 31.45 2.37 9.33
C ALA A 320 30.47 2.99 8.32
N LEU A 321 29.87 2.18 7.42
CA LEU A 321 28.86 2.68 6.48
C LEU A 321 27.59 3.14 7.19
N ASP A 322 27.08 2.35 8.14
CA ASP A 322 25.88 2.69 8.90
C ASP A 322 26.08 3.98 9.72
N HIS A 323 27.27 4.14 10.30
CA HIS A 323 27.60 5.30 11.10
C HIS A 323 27.63 6.59 10.27
N VAL A 324 28.30 6.60 9.11
CA VAL A 324 28.34 7.78 8.22
C VAL A 324 26.95 8.16 7.69
N ILE A 325 26.05 7.17 7.52
CA ILE A 325 24.67 7.41 7.08
C ILE A 325 23.80 7.98 8.20
N LYS A 326 23.94 7.47 9.43
CA LYS A 326 23.05 7.78 10.56
C LYS A 326 23.54 8.91 11.46
N HIS A 327 24.84 9.15 11.49
CA HIS A 327 25.47 10.13 12.38
C HIS A 327 26.27 11.13 11.53
N LEU A 328 25.74 12.35 11.43
CA LEU A 328 26.31 13.42 10.62
C LEU A 328 27.51 14.07 11.33
N GLU A 329 28.55 13.29 11.60
CA GLU A 329 29.80 13.77 12.15
C GLU A 329 30.71 14.38 11.06
N ASN A 330 31.57 15.31 11.45
CA ASN A 330 32.45 16.01 10.51
C ASN A 330 33.63 15.11 10.09
N GLY A 331 33.49 14.43 8.95
CA GLY A 331 34.63 13.89 8.19
C GLY A 331 35.52 14.99 7.60
N THR A 332 36.69 14.61 7.08
CA THR A 332 37.64 15.55 6.47
C THR A 332 37.27 15.83 5.01
N VAL A 333 37.01 17.09 4.66
CA VAL A 333 36.76 17.49 3.26
C VAL A 333 38.06 17.34 2.46
N ILE A 334 38.06 16.42 1.49
CA ILE A 334 39.21 16.14 0.62
C ILE A 334 39.11 16.82 -0.75
N ILE A 335 37.91 17.18 -1.19
CA ILE A 335 37.68 18.01 -2.39
C ILE A 335 36.55 18.99 -2.09
N LYS A 336 36.81 20.29 -2.23
CA LYS A 336 35.81 21.34 -2.00
C LYS A 336 34.81 21.44 -3.16
N ALA A 337 33.63 21.99 -2.89
CA ALA A 337 32.53 22.03 -3.85
C ALA A 337 32.81 22.78 -5.16
N ASP A 338 33.68 23.78 -5.12
CA ASP A 338 34.17 24.55 -6.27
C ASP A 338 35.14 23.75 -7.16
N GLN A 339 35.75 22.71 -6.62
CA GLN A 339 36.74 21.85 -7.28
C GLN A 339 36.12 20.56 -7.84
N ILE A 340 34.81 20.34 -7.65
CA ILE A 340 34.13 19.15 -8.16
C ILE A 340 33.84 19.31 -9.65
N GLY A 341 34.53 18.49 -10.46
CA GLY A 341 34.32 18.40 -11.90
C GLY A 341 33.19 17.48 -12.35
N ASP A 342 32.69 16.61 -11.45
CA ASP A 342 31.62 15.65 -11.77
C ASP A 342 30.31 16.39 -12.13
N PRO A 343 29.75 16.23 -13.35
CA PRO A 343 28.54 16.93 -13.78
C PRO A 343 27.33 16.73 -12.85
N HIS A 344 27.28 15.62 -12.11
CA HIS A 344 26.18 15.33 -11.19
C HIS A 344 26.23 16.22 -9.93
N PHE A 345 27.42 16.64 -9.51
CA PHE A 345 27.66 17.36 -8.25
C PHE A 345 28.19 18.80 -8.45
N LYS A 346 28.78 19.10 -9.60
CA LYS A 346 29.36 20.40 -9.96
C LYS A 346 28.33 21.52 -9.80
N GLY A 347 28.72 22.59 -9.09
CA GLY A 347 27.88 23.78 -8.87
C GLY A 347 26.70 23.59 -7.90
N LYS A 348 26.52 22.39 -7.31
CA LYS A 348 25.39 22.08 -6.41
C LYS A 348 25.75 22.13 -4.92
N GLY A 349 26.94 22.61 -4.58
CA GLY A 349 27.40 22.77 -3.18
C GLY A 349 27.84 21.48 -2.49
N TRP A 350 28.14 20.42 -3.25
CA TRP A 350 28.61 19.15 -2.69
C TRP A 350 30.14 19.12 -2.59
N SER A 351 30.67 18.70 -1.45
CA SER A 351 32.11 18.44 -1.26
C SER A 351 32.36 16.96 -1.06
N LYS A 352 33.53 16.47 -1.48
CA LYS A 352 33.95 15.10 -1.22
C LYS A 352 34.60 15.02 0.15
N VAL A 353 34.17 14.06 0.96
CA VAL A 353 34.60 13.90 2.35
C VAL A 353 35.16 12.50 2.56
N GLU A 354 36.22 12.41 3.37
CA GLU A 354 36.81 11.17 3.85
C GLU A 354 36.61 11.08 5.37
N GLN A 355 36.09 9.95 5.83
CA GLN A 355 36.00 9.63 7.26
C GLN A 355 36.67 8.29 7.53
N LYS A 356 37.50 8.25 8.58
CA LYS A 356 38.20 7.04 9.02
C LYS A 356 37.60 6.58 10.33
N MET A 357 37.10 5.35 10.37
CA MET A 357 36.51 4.76 11.57
C MET A 357 36.91 3.29 11.67
N ASN A 358 37.46 2.88 12.81
CA ASN A 358 37.84 1.49 13.08
C ASN A 358 38.71 0.85 11.98
N GLY A 359 39.65 1.62 11.42
CA GLY A 359 40.54 1.18 10.33
C GLY A 359 39.89 1.13 8.94
N VAL A 360 38.61 1.51 8.82
CA VAL A 360 37.88 1.60 7.55
C VAL A 360 37.85 3.06 7.08
N ILE A 361 38.15 3.29 5.81
CA ILE A 361 38.07 4.61 5.17
C ILE A 361 36.82 4.65 4.31
N VAL A 362 35.94 5.61 4.58
CA VAL A 362 34.71 5.86 3.81
C VAL A 362 34.82 7.20 3.09
N HIS A 363 34.63 7.19 1.77
CA HIS A 363 34.46 8.38 0.95
C HIS A 363 32.98 8.63 0.70
N TYR A 364 32.54 9.87 0.80
CA TYR A 364 31.16 10.24 0.52
C TYR A 364 31.07 11.70 0.03
N MET A 365 29.90 12.07 -0.50
CA MET A 365 29.58 13.44 -0.89
C MET A 365 28.71 14.08 0.19
N ALA A 366 29.05 15.28 0.63
CA ALA A 366 28.32 15.99 1.66
C ALA A 366 28.03 17.45 1.31
N LYS A 367 26.92 17.99 1.85
CA LYS A 367 26.62 19.42 1.89
C LYS A 367 26.78 19.96 3.30
N PHE A 368 27.21 21.20 3.40
CA PHE A 368 27.40 21.90 4.67
C PHE A 368 26.53 23.15 4.74
N ASP A 369 26.03 23.47 5.93
CA ASP A 369 25.36 24.74 6.20
C ASP A 369 26.40 25.88 6.32
N LYS A 370 25.90 27.12 6.49
CA LYS A 370 26.73 28.32 6.69
C LYS A 370 27.63 28.28 7.93
N HIS A 371 27.39 27.33 8.85
CA HIS A 371 28.16 27.12 10.07
C HIS A 371 29.10 25.91 9.95
N GLY A 372 29.25 25.33 8.75
CA GLY A 372 30.12 24.20 8.49
C GLY A 372 29.59 22.86 9.00
N ARG A 373 28.29 22.77 9.37
CA ARG A 373 27.67 21.52 9.80
C ARG A 373 27.11 20.76 8.61
N MET A 374 27.33 19.45 8.60
CA MET A 374 26.85 18.59 7.53
C MET A 374 25.31 18.49 7.56
N THR A 375 24.67 18.71 6.41
CA THR A 375 23.20 18.69 6.29
C THR A 375 22.69 17.52 5.45
N HIS A 376 23.47 17.10 4.47
CA HIS A 376 23.10 16.03 3.54
C HIS A 376 24.32 15.21 3.21
N VAL A 377 24.13 13.91 3.05
CA VAL A 377 25.18 12.99 2.62
C VAL A 377 24.66 12.04 1.54
N THR A 378 25.51 11.70 0.57
CA THR A 378 25.22 10.73 -0.49
C THR A 378 26.51 10.09 -1.02
N ASP A 379 26.38 9.13 -1.93
CA ASP A 379 27.50 8.53 -2.69
C ASP A 379 28.64 7.93 -1.83
N TYR A 380 28.26 7.26 -0.74
CA TYR A 380 29.17 6.59 0.22
C TYR A 380 29.87 5.35 -0.37
N LYS A 381 31.18 5.23 -0.16
CA LYS A 381 32.04 4.17 -0.71
C LYS A 381 33.14 3.82 0.29
N ILE A 382 33.41 2.52 0.45
CA ILE A 382 34.58 2.06 1.20
C ILE A 382 35.79 2.10 0.27
N LYS A 383 36.87 2.72 0.74
CA LYS A 383 38.17 2.68 0.07
C LYS A 383 38.92 1.45 0.57
N ASP A 384 39.37 0.61 -0.37
CA ASP A 384 40.18 -0.57 -0.08
C ASP A 384 41.60 -0.21 0.36
#